data_AF-A0A497FHG6-F1
#
_entry.id   AF-A0A497FHG6-F1
#
_cell.length_a   1.000
_cell.length_b   1.000
_cell.length_c   1.000
_cell.angle_alpha   90.00
_cell.angle_beta   90.00
_cell.angle_gamma   90.00
#
_symmetry.space_group_name_H-M   'P 1'
#
loop_
_entity.id
_entity.type
_entity.pdbx_description
1 polymer ?
#
loop_
_entity_poly.entity_id
_entity_poly.type
_entity_poly.pdbx_seq_one_letter_code
_entity_poly.pdbx_strand_id
1 'polypeptide(L)'
;MERDVLISLAVAVLAVIIASATLFQVFSLSSQIQGLTADIESLKGKIETLESDVAELKGEAEERAQLEKIRNAILAEGAEVVVMSWGYGGLWEAKFKDAFAEYTSKKYGVPIRLTWIEHYIEHIDELRLAGKTLADICDVIEAEEDSWFAESKLGWFDVIDKKEYVDMGLLDNFLKVPDYQKVPHPEGGTMGVACQGFEWLGIIVRRDKVDPSKIKSWIDLSNPEFRGRVITYSVAEVRGQMIFLGITKALIDKKLIEGSYTLPFKTDKQTLINAMKWYKENIYPNIHSYVGTGEMRTLMQSGDAWICCTWGVYS
;
A
#
# COMPACT_ATOMS: atom_id res chain seq x y z
N MET A 1 43.68 -57.36 86.31
CA MET A 1 44.26 -57.35 84.95
C MET A 1 43.34 -58.01 83.93
N GLU A 2 42.95 -59.28 84.06
CA GLU A 2 42.14 -59.96 83.02
C GLU A 2 40.73 -59.38 82.80
N ARG A 3 40.08 -58.87 83.86
CA ARG A 3 38.73 -58.29 83.76
C ARG A 3 38.69 -56.94 83.02
N ASP A 4 39.74 -56.13 83.16
CA ASP A 4 39.84 -54.81 82.52
C ASP A 4 40.10 -54.93 81.00
N VAL A 5 40.81 -55.99 80.58
CA VAL A 5 41.01 -56.32 79.16
C VAL A 5 39.70 -56.74 78.49
N LEU A 6 38.89 -57.57 79.15
CA LEU A 6 37.57 -57.98 78.66
C LEU A 6 36.59 -56.80 78.51
N ILE A 7 36.58 -55.89 79.49
CA ILE A 7 35.75 -54.67 79.42
C ILE A 7 36.24 -53.77 78.28
N SER A 8 37.55 -53.57 78.13
CA SER A 8 38.12 -52.78 77.04
C SER A 8 37.80 -53.37 75.66
N LEU A 9 37.83 -54.70 75.53
CA LEU A 9 37.46 -55.40 74.29
C LEU A 9 35.96 -55.24 73.98
N ALA A 10 35.10 -55.38 74.98
CA ALA A 10 33.65 -55.19 74.82
C ALA A 10 33.30 -53.76 74.41
N VAL A 11 33.95 -52.74 75.01
CA VAL A 11 33.80 -51.33 74.63
C VAL A 11 34.25 -51.09 73.20
N ALA A 12 35.39 -51.66 72.78
CA ALA A 12 35.89 -51.55 71.41
C ALA A 12 34.92 -52.18 70.39
N VAL A 13 34.39 -53.37 70.68
CA VAL A 13 33.38 -54.03 69.84
C VAL A 13 32.11 -53.20 69.74
N LEU A 14 31.61 -52.68 70.87
CA LEU A 14 30.41 -51.84 70.89
C LEU A 14 30.60 -50.55 70.09
N ALA A 15 31.78 -49.92 70.19
CA ALA A 15 32.14 -48.73 69.42
C ALA A 15 32.16 -49.00 67.90
N VAL A 16 32.69 -50.17 67.48
CA VAL A 16 32.69 -50.58 66.07
C VAL A 16 31.27 -50.83 65.56
N ILE A 17 30.40 -51.47 66.36
CA ILE A 17 29.00 -51.70 66.00
C ILE A 17 28.24 -50.37 65.84
N ILE A 18 28.39 -49.45 66.80
CA ILE A 18 27.76 -48.12 66.75
C ILE A 18 28.27 -47.32 65.55
N ALA A 19 29.59 -47.34 65.29
CA ALA A 19 30.18 -46.66 64.14
C ALA A 19 29.65 -47.25 62.82
N SER A 20 29.53 -48.57 62.72
CA SER A 20 29.01 -49.27 61.53
C SER A 20 27.53 -48.96 61.28
N ALA A 21 26.70 -48.94 62.33
CA ALA A 21 25.29 -48.58 62.22
C ALA A 21 25.09 -47.12 61.80
N THR A 22 25.88 -46.21 62.38
CA THR A 22 25.88 -44.79 62.00
C THR A 22 26.32 -44.61 60.54
N LEU A 23 27.37 -45.31 60.11
CA LEU A 23 27.86 -45.27 58.74
C LEU A 23 26.81 -45.76 57.74
N PHE A 24 26.10 -46.86 58.07
CA PHE A 24 25.02 -47.37 57.24
C PHE A 24 23.87 -46.36 57.09
N GLN A 25 23.46 -45.71 58.19
CA GLN A 25 22.46 -44.63 58.13
C GLN A 25 22.92 -43.46 57.26
N VAL A 26 24.20 -43.04 57.39
CA VAL A 26 24.77 -41.97 56.57
C VAL A 26 24.74 -42.32 55.08
N PHE A 27 25.11 -43.56 54.71
CA PHE A 27 25.03 -44.01 53.32
C PHE A 27 23.58 -44.03 52.81
N SER A 28 22.65 -44.53 53.61
CA SER A 28 21.22 -44.54 53.26
C SER A 28 20.68 -43.14 53.03
N LEU A 29 20.99 -42.20 53.92
CA LEU A 29 20.57 -40.79 53.79
C LEU A 29 21.22 -40.12 52.57
N SER A 30 22.50 -40.39 52.32
CA SER A 30 23.21 -39.84 51.16
C SER A 30 22.57 -40.29 49.84
N SER A 31 22.20 -41.56 49.74
CA SER A 31 21.49 -42.09 48.55
C SER A 31 20.12 -41.43 48.36
N GLN A 32 19.36 -41.23 49.45
CA GLN A 32 18.07 -40.54 49.39
C GLN A 32 18.23 -39.07 48.95
N ILE A 33 19.24 -38.36 49.45
CA ILE A 33 19.54 -36.97 49.05
C ILE A 33 19.89 -36.88 47.57
N GLN A 34 20.65 -37.84 47.03
CA GLN A 34 20.97 -37.89 45.61
C GLN A 34 19.71 -38.09 44.76
N GLY A 35 18.81 -38.99 45.17
CA GLY A 35 17.51 -39.18 44.51
C GLY A 35 16.67 -37.91 44.51
N LEU A 36 16.53 -37.26 45.66
CA LEU A 36 15.80 -35.99 45.79
C LEU A 36 16.43 -34.88 44.95
N THR A 37 17.77 -34.82 44.87
CA THR A 37 18.46 -33.84 44.02
C THR A 37 18.11 -34.03 42.54
N ALA A 38 18.14 -35.27 42.06
CA ALA A 38 17.77 -35.59 40.67
C ALA A 38 16.30 -35.27 40.38
N ASP A 39 15.40 -35.58 41.32
CA ASP A 39 13.98 -35.22 41.19
C ASP A 39 13.78 -33.70 41.14
N ILE A 40 14.51 -32.93 41.97
CA ILE A 40 14.48 -31.46 41.96
C ILE A 40 14.96 -30.90 40.62
N GLU A 41 16.05 -31.41 40.06
CA GLU A 41 16.57 -30.97 38.76
C GLU A 41 15.57 -31.28 37.63
N SER A 42 14.96 -32.47 37.66
CA SER A 42 13.90 -32.85 36.72
C SER A 42 12.67 -31.93 36.82
N LEU A 43 12.25 -31.59 38.05
CA LEU A 43 11.14 -30.68 38.29
C LEU A 43 11.45 -29.25 37.80
N LYS A 44 12.68 -28.76 37.97
CA LYS A 44 13.10 -27.45 37.44
C LYS A 44 12.96 -27.38 35.93
N GLY A 45 13.44 -28.38 35.19
CA GLY A 45 13.30 -28.40 33.73
C GLY A 45 11.83 -28.42 33.26
N LYS A 46 10.95 -29.12 34.00
CA LYS A 46 9.51 -29.10 33.71
C LYS A 46 8.89 -27.71 33.96
N ILE A 47 9.31 -27.01 35.01
CA ILE A 47 8.84 -25.66 35.31
C ILE A 47 9.26 -24.69 34.19
N GLU A 48 10.51 -24.74 33.74
CA GLU A 48 10.99 -23.89 32.64
C GLU A 48 10.20 -24.11 31.34
N THR A 49 9.85 -25.36 31.04
CA THR A 49 9.00 -25.69 29.87
C THR A 49 7.59 -25.11 30.03
N LEU A 50 6.97 -25.30 31.20
CA LEU A 50 5.63 -24.75 31.48
C LEU A 50 5.61 -23.22 31.45
N GLU A 51 6.67 -22.56 31.90
CA GLU A 51 6.78 -21.10 31.81
C GLU A 51 6.80 -20.62 30.35
N SER A 52 7.50 -21.35 29.47
CA SER A 52 7.50 -21.10 28.03
C SER A 52 6.10 -21.29 27.42
N ASP A 53 5.44 -22.42 27.70
CA ASP A 53 4.09 -22.72 27.19
C ASP A 53 3.07 -21.66 27.66
N VAL A 54 3.17 -21.21 28.92
CA VAL A 54 2.30 -20.15 29.45
C VAL A 54 2.54 -18.82 28.75
N ALA A 55 3.79 -18.50 28.40
CA ALA A 55 4.10 -17.27 27.66
C ALA A 55 3.51 -17.31 26.24
N GLU A 56 3.61 -18.45 25.54
CA GLU A 56 3.01 -18.65 24.21
C GLU A 56 1.48 -18.54 24.25
N LEU A 57 0.83 -19.26 25.18
CA LEU A 57 -0.63 -19.21 25.34
C LEU A 57 -1.15 -17.81 25.69
N LYS A 58 -0.38 -17.02 26.46
CA LYS A 58 -0.72 -15.62 26.73
C LYS A 58 -0.71 -14.79 25.46
N GLY A 59 0.32 -14.94 24.63
CA GLY A 59 0.40 -14.27 23.32
C GLY A 59 -0.77 -14.62 22.41
N GLU A 60 -1.11 -15.92 22.29
CA GLU A 60 -2.26 -16.37 21.50
C GLU A 60 -3.60 -15.81 22.02
N ALA A 61 -3.76 -15.72 23.35
CA ALA A 61 -4.96 -15.17 23.96
C ALA A 61 -5.12 -13.67 23.70
N GLU A 62 -4.02 -12.91 23.74
CA GLU A 62 -4.00 -11.48 23.40
C GLU A 62 -4.36 -11.24 21.93
N GLU A 63 -3.78 -12.01 21.01
CA GLU A 63 -4.10 -11.94 19.58
C GLU A 63 -5.58 -12.24 19.32
N ARG A 64 -6.14 -13.29 19.95
CA ARG A 64 -7.57 -13.61 19.82
C ARG A 64 -8.47 -12.50 20.36
N ALA A 65 -8.12 -11.89 21.49
CA ALA A 65 -8.89 -10.78 22.05
C ALA A 65 -8.90 -9.56 21.11
N GLN A 66 -7.77 -9.27 20.48
CA GLN A 66 -7.66 -8.20 19.49
C GLN A 66 -8.48 -8.49 18.23
N LEU A 67 -8.41 -9.72 17.69
CA LEU A 67 -9.22 -10.15 16.55
C LEU A 67 -10.71 -10.06 16.84
N GLU A 68 -11.15 -10.47 18.04
CA GLU A 68 -12.55 -10.38 18.44
C GLU A 68 -13.02 -8.91 18.56
N LYS A 69 -12.15 -8.00 19.02
CA LYS A 69 -12.44 -6.56 19.02
C LYS A 69 -12.64 -6.02 17.60
N ILE A 70 -11.74 -6.37 16.67
CA ILE A 70 -11.82 -5.95 15.27
C ILE A 70 -13.09 -6.52 14.61
N ARG A 71 -13.36 -7.81 14.82
CA ARG A 71 -14.54 -8.51 14.33
C ARG A 71 -15.83 -7.82 14.78
N ASN A 72 -15.94 -7.48 16.06
CA ASN A 72 -17.11 -6.80 16.59
C ASN A 72 -17.27 -5.38 16.03
N ALA A 73 -16.17 -4.66 15.79
CA ALA A 73 -16.21 -3.37 15.11
C ALA A 73 -16.72 -3.50 13.66
N ILE A 74 -16.19 -4.45 12.88
CA ILE A 74 -16.64 -4.73 11.50
C ILE A 74 -18.15 -5.02 11.47
N LEU A 75 -18.65 -5.84 12.40
CA LEU A 75 -20.07 -6.17 12.48
C LEU A 75 -20.93 -4.96 12.88
N ALA A 76 -20.44 -4.11 13.79
CA ALA A 76 -21.14 -2.91 14.21
C ALA A 76 -21.29 -1.89 13.06
N GLU A 77 -20.31 -1.85 12.15
CA GLU A 77 -20.34 -1.03 10.94
C GLU A 77 -21.10 -1.68 9.77
N GLY A 78 -21.65 -2.89 9.96
CA GLY A 78 -22.49 -3.57 8.96
C GLY A 78 -21.72 -4.46 7.97
N ALA A 79 -20.40 -4.60 8.14
CA ALA A 79 -19.52 -5.41 7.30
C ALA A 79 -19.63 -5.10 5.80
N GLU A 80 -19.77 -3.82 5.47
CA GLU A 80 -19.84 -3.32 4.09
C GLU A 80 -18.94 -2.10 3.94
N VAL A 81 -18.29 -1.98 2.78
CA VAL A 81 -17.52 -0.81 2.37
C VAL A 81 -17.95 -0.42 0.97
N VAL A 82 -18.30 0.84 0.80
CA VAL A 82 -18.65 1.46 -0.48
C VAL A 82 -17.40 2.10 -1.06
N VAL A 83 -16.90 1.52 -2.14
CA VAL A 83 -15.73 1.99 -2.87
C VAL A 83 -16.17 2.73 -4.12
N MET A 84 -15.74 3.97 -4.25
CA MET A 84 -15.91 4.76 -5.45
C MET A 84 -14.63 4.68 -6.28
N SER A 85 -14.71 4.12 -7.48
CA SER A 85 -13.52 3.96 -8.31
C SER A 85 -13.91 3.76 -9.77
N TRP A 86 -13.13 4.37 -10.65
CA TRP A 86 -13.24 4.19 -12.10
C TRP A 86 -12.20 3.19 -12.63
N GLY A 87 -11.22 2.81 -11.81
CA GLY A 87 -10.14 1.90 -12.14
C GLY A 87 -10.55 0.43 -12.21
N TYR A 88 -9.60 -0.40 -12.64
CA TYR A 88 -9.65 -1.87 -12.70
C TYR A 88 -10.42 -2.54 -13.85
N GLY A 89 -11.10 -1.82 -14.75
CA GLY A 89 -11.56 -2.36 -16.04
C GLY A 89 -12.27 -3.72 -15.96
N GLY A 90 -13.21 -3.87 -15.01
CA GLY A 90 -13.97 -5.10 -14.76
C GLY A 90 -13.30 -6.14 -13.85
N LEU A 91 -12.04 -5.96 -13.42
CA LEU A 91 -11.41 -6.83 -12.41
C LEU A 91 -12.17 -6.79 -11.08
N TRP A 92 -12.74 -5.65 -10.74
CA TRP A 92 -13.55 -5.49 -9.54
C TRP A 92 -14.86 -6.30 -9.61
N GLU A 93 -15.48 -6.39 -10.78
CA GLU A 93 -16.68 -7.22 -11.02
C GLU A 93 -16.38 -8.72 -11.04
N ALA A 94 -15.25 -9.11 -11.63
CA ALA A 94 -14.98 -10.51 -11.91
C ALA A 94 -14.31 -11.28 -10.76
N LYS A 95 -13.52 -10.61 -9.91
CA LYS A 95 -12.66 -11.29 -8.92
C LYS A 95 -12.47 -10.55 -7.59
N PHE A 96 -12.38 -9.23 -7.60
CA PHE A 96 -11.92 -8.51 -6.42
C PHE A 96 -12.89 -8.60 -5.23
N LYS A 97 -14.20 -8.44 -5.47
CA LYS A 97 -15.23 -8.48 -4.42
C LYS A 97 -15.19 -9.80 -3.63
N ASP A 98 -15.18 -10.92 -4.34
CA ASP A 98 -15.18 -12.25 -3.74
C ASP A 98 -13.85 -12.54 -3.03
N ALA A 99 -12.71 -12.19 -3.65
CA ALA A 99 -11.40 -12.38 -3.05
C ALA A 99 -11.21 -11.55 -1.77
N PHE A 100 -11.75 -10.33 -1.73
CA PHE A 100 -11.70 -9.47 -0.55
C PHE A 100 -12.60 -10.01 0.57
N ALA A 101 -13.81 -10.46 0.24
CA ALA A 101 -14.72 -11.10 1.20
C ALA A 101 -14.11 -12.40 1.77
N GLU A 102 -13.48 -13.22 0.94
CA GLU A 102 -12.79 -14.44 1.38
C GLU A 102 -11.60 -14.10 2.31
N TYR A 103 -10.77 -13.14 1.91
CA TYR A 103 -9.62 -12.68 2.71
C TYR A 103 -10.06 -12.19 4.09
N THR A 104 -11.07 -11.32 4.15
CA THR A 104 -11.58 -10.74 5.39
C THR A 104 -12.27 -11.79 6.25
N SER A 105 -13.00 -12.73 5.65
CA SER A 105 -13.56 -13.88 6.37
C SER A 105 -12.47 -14.74 7.01
N LYS A 106 -11.36 -14.99 6.31
CA LYS A 106 -10.24 -15.79 6.83
C LYS A 106 -9.47 -15.06 7.92
N LYS A 107 -9.23 -13.75 7.74
CA LYS A 107 -8.40 -12.95 8.64
C LYS A 107 -9.16 -12.49 9.89
N TYR A 108 -10.41 -12.07 9.74
CA TYR A 108 -11.20 -11.42 10.80
C TYR A 108 -12.44 -12.23 11.20
N GLY A 109 -12.69 -13.38 10.57
CA GLY A 109 -13.87 -14.20 10.84
C GLY A 109 -15.19 -13.61 10.33
N VAL A 110 -15.14 -12.53 9.55
CA VAL A 110 -16.31 -11.85 8.97
C VAL A 110 -15.99 -11.43 7.54
N PRO A 111 -16.80 -11.83 6.55
CA PRO A 111 -16.65 -11.34 5.18
C PRO A 111 -17.12 -9.89 5.10
N ILE A 112 -16.28 -9.01 4.56
CA ILE A 112 -16.66 -7.63 4.25
C ILE A 112 -17.14 -7.56 2.81
N ARG A 113 -18.36 -7.04 2.60
CA ARG A 113 -18.92 -6.79 1.27
C ARG A 113 -18.36 -5.50 0.69
N LEU A 114 -17.91 -5.54 -0.56
CA LEU A 114 -17.57 -4.33 -1.32
C LEU A 114 -18.69 -3.96 -2.27
N THR A 115 -19.21 -2.73 -2.12
CA THR A 115 -20.13 -2.10 -3.06
C THR A 115 -19.37 -1.08 -3.88
N TRP A 116 -19.50 -1.11 -5.21
CA TRP A 116 -18.72 -0.25 -6.10
C TRP A 116 -19.61 0.82 -6.73
N ILE A 117 -19.12 2.05 -6.76
CA ILE A 117 -19.77 3.18 -7.46
C ILE A 117 -18.80 3.64 -8.55
N GLU A 118 -19.26 3.58 -9.81
CA GLU A 118 -18.50 4.11 -10.94
C GLU A 118 -18.68 5.64 -11.05
N HIS A 119 -17.64 6.32 -11.55
CA HIS A 119 -17.64 7.72 -11.99
C HIS A 119 -17.93 8.79 -10.91
N TYR A 120 -16.87 9.31 -10.28
CA TYR A 120 -16.97 10.31 -9.21
C TYR A 120 -17.06 11.78 -9.68
N ILE A 121 -16.38 12.13 -10.79
CA ILE A 121 -16.17 13.54 -11.18
C ILE A 121 -17.47 14.27 -11.51
N GLU A 122 -18.47 13.56 -12.05
CA GLU A 122 -19.73 14.17 -12.46
C GLU A 122 -20.64 14.55 -11.28
N HIS A 123 -20.39 13.99 -10.09
CA HIS A 123 -21.25 14.17 -8.92
C HIS A 123 -20.71 15.18 -7.89
N ILE A 124 -19.44 15.61 -7.97
CA ILE A 124 -18.85 16.53 -6.97
C ILE A 124 -19.62 17.85 -6.89
N ASP A 125 -19.94 18.45 -8.03
CA ASP A 125 -20.69 19.71 -8.05
C ASP A 125 -22.14 19.52 -7.63
N GLU A 126 -22.76 18.37 -7.96
CA GLU A 126 -24.10 18.01 -7.51
C GLU A 126 -24.17 17.81 -5.99
N LEU A 127 -23.19 17.11 -5.41
CA LEU A 127 -23.05 16.93 -3.96
C LEU A 127 -22.92 18.27 -3.26
N ARG A 128 -22.07 19.16 -3.78
CA ARG A 128 -21.92 20.53 -3.24
C ARG A 128 -23.22 21.31 -3.30
N LEU A 129 -23.93 21.27 -4.43
CA LEU A 129 -25.24 21.91 -4.58
C LEU A 129 -26.29 21.32 -3.61
N ALA A 130 -26.17 20.04 -3.28
CA ALA A 130 -27.01 19.34 -2.31
C ALA A 130 -26.57 19.53 -0.85
N GLY A 131 -25.46 20.23 -0.57
CA GLY A 131 -24.90 20.39 0.77
C GLY A 131 -24.33 19.08 1.36
N LYS A 132 -23.92 18.15 0.50
CA LYS A 132 -23.34 16.84 0.84
C LYS A 132 -21.84 16.80 0.54
N THR A 133 -21.18 15.77 1.06
CA THR A 133 -19.77 15.44 0.88
C THR A 133 -19.63 14.04 0.27
N LEU A 134 -18.40 13.65 -0.09
CA LEU A 134 -18.13 12.28 -0.54
C LEU A 134 -18.42 11.22 0.54
N ALA A 135 -18.23 11.56 1.82
CA ALA A 135 -18.52 10.68 2.95
C ALA A 135 -20.01 10.31 3.06
N ASP A 136 -20.91 11.05 2.41
CA ASP A 136 -22.33 10.72 2.38
C ASP A 136 -22.68 9.59 1.39
N ILE A 137 -21.73 9.20 0.52
CA ILE A 137 -21.99 8.24 -0.57
C ILE A 137 -20.92 7.16 -0.73
N CYS A 138 -19.71 7.33 -0.18
CA CYS A 138 -18.66 6.31 -0.23
C CYS A 138 -17.73 6.38 0.98
N ASP A 139 -17.11 5.24 1.31
CA ASP A 139 -16.12 5.09 2.38
C ASP A 139 -14.68 5.20 1.86
N VAL A 140 -14.44 4.74 0.62
CA VAL A 140 -13.12 4.76 -0.03
C VAL A 140 -13.27 5.31 -1.43
N ILE A 141 -12.35 6.17 -1.87
CA ILE A 141 -12.31 6.68 -3.23
C ILE A 141 -10.94 6.45 -3.87
N GLU A 142 -10.97 6.03 -5.12
CA GLU A 142 -9.85 6.11 -6.05
C GLU A 142 -10.04 7.36 -6.92
N ALA A 143 -9.11 8.31 -6.80
CA ALA A 143 -9.11 9.57 -7.55
C ALA A 143 -7.74 9.83 -8.16
N GLU A 144 -7.70 10.63 -9.24
CA GLU A 144 -6.45 11.12 -9.83
C GLU A 144 -5.79 12.19 -8.94
N GLU A 145 -4.45 12.33 -9.02
CA GLU A 145 -3.66 13.23 -8.15
C GLU A 145 -4.12 14.69 -8.21
N ASP A 146 -4.62 15.13 -9.37
CA ASP A 146 -5.08 16.49 -9.60
C ASP A 146 -6.32 16.87 -8.77
N SER A 147 -7.11 15.87 -8.36
CA SER A 147 -8.31 16.02 -7.55
C SER A 147 -7.97 16.12 -6.05
N TRP A 148 -6.92 15.43 -5.61
CA TRP A 148 -6.57 15.26 -4.19
C TRP A 148 -6.34 16.59 -3.45
N PHE A 149 -5.65 17.56 -4.07
CA PHE A 149 -5.34 18.82 -3.40
C PHE A 149 -6.57 19.72 -3.22
N ALA A 150 -7.48 19.72 -4.20
CA ALA A 150 -8.72 20.49 -4.10
C ALA A 150 -9.66 19.86 -3.07
N GLU A 151 -9.79 18.53 -3.09
CA GLU A 151 -10.69 17.77 -2.22
C GLU A 151 -10.20 17.71 -0.77
N SER A 152 -8.89 17.55 -0.54
CA SER A 152 -8.32 17.59 0.82
C SER A 152 -8.55 18.93 1.52
N LYS A 153 -8.57 20.06 0.79
CA LYS A 153 -8.92 21.37 1.36
C LYS A 153 -10.39 21.50 1.76
N LEU A 154 -11.25 20.63 1.26
CA LEU A 154 -12.66 20.59 1.64
C LEU A 154 -12.90 19.72 2.87
N GLY A 155 -11.84 19.12 3.43
CA GLY A 155 -11.95 18.20 4.56
C GLY A 155 -12.63 16.89 4.19
N TRP A 156 -12.54 16.47 2.93
CA TRP A 156 -13.21 15.27 2.43
C TRP A 156 -12.42 13.98 2.65
N PHE A 157 -11.15 14.07 3.05
CA PHE A 157 -10.30 12.92 3.30
C PHE A 157 -9.89 12.84 4.75
N ASP A 158 -9.97 11.63 5.30
CA ASP A 158 -9.45 11.33 6.62
C ASP A 158 -7.95 11.01 6.58
N VAL A 159 -7.27 11.27 7.70
CA VAL A 159 -5.94 10.72 7.97
C VAL A 159 -6.08 9.23 8.22
N ILE A 160 -5.45 8.40 7.39
CA ILE A 160 -5.59 6.93 7.44
C ILE A 160 -4.53 6.25 8.31
N ASP A 161 -3.41 6.91 8.60
CA ASP A 161 -2.28 6.35 9.37
C ASP A 161 -2.34 6.68 10.87
N LYS A 162 -3.55 6.70 11.44
CA LYS A 162 -3.77 6.96 12.87
C LYS A 162 -3.04 5.91 13.72
N LYS A 163 -2.43 6.35 14.81
CA LYS A 163 -1.68 5.49 15.74
C LYS A 163 -2.54 4.33 16.24
N GLU A 164 -3.81 4.57 16.59
CA GLU A 164 -4.75 3.51 16.97
C GLU A 164 -4.87 2.40 15.92
N TYR A 165 -4.90 2.72 14.62
CA TYR A 165 -5.03 1.72 13.56
C TYR A 165 -3.73 0.92 13.35
N VAL A 166 -2.58 1.58 13.52
CA VAL A 166 -1.26 0.94 13.52
C VAL A 166 -1.11 -0.01 14.70
N ASP A 167 -1.43 0.44 15.91
CA ASP A 167 -1.37 -0.37 17.13
C ASP A 167 -2.32 -1.58 17.07
N MET A 168 -3.43 -1.43 16.34
CA MET A 168 -4.37 -2.52 16.07
C MET A 168 -3.91 -3.50 14.97
N GLY A 169 -2.76 -3.29 14.34
CA GLY A 169 -2.27 -4.16 13.25
C GLY A 169 -3.13 -4.13 11.98
N LEU A 170 -3.98 -3.11 11.82
CA LEU A 170 -4.83 -2.97 10.63
C LEU A 170 -4.02 -2.51 9.41
N LEU A 171 -2.91 -1.82 9.65
CA LEU A 171 -2.12 -1.14 8.62
C LEU A 171 -0.82 -1.86 8.25
N ASP A 172 -0.66 -3.14 8.58
CA ASP A 172 0.57 -3.91 8.30
C ASP A 172 0.99 -3.89 6.82
N ASN A 173 0.03 -3.89 5.91
CA ASN A 173 0.30 -3.77 4.47
C ASN A 173 0.65 -2.32 4.08
N PHE A 174 -0.02 -1.34 4.69
CA PHE A 174 0.28 0.07 4.48
C PHE A 174 1.70 0.44 4.95
N LEU A 175 2.19 -0.16 6.05
CA LEU A 175 3.56 0.05 6.54
C LEU A 175 4.64 -0.40 5.54
N LYS A 176 4.31 -1.29 4.60
CA LYS A 176 5.21 -1.75 3.53
C LYS A 176 5.21 -0.83 2.31
N VAL A 177 4.28 0.11 2.22
CA VAL A 177 4.17 1.04 1.10
C VAL A 177 5.35 2.03 1.17
N PRO A 178 6.13 2.19 0.09
CA PRO A 178 7.15 3.21 -0.01
C PRO A 178 6.60 4.63 0.18
N ASP A 179 7.38 5.51 0.82
CA ASP A 179 6.93 6.87 1.14
C ASP A 179 6.57 7.70 -0.10
N TYR A 180 7.19 7.44 -1.26
CA TYR A 180 6.86 8.13 -2.51
C TYR A 180 5.49 7.75 -3.10
N GLN A 181 4.86 6.68 -2.60
CA GLN A 181 3.49 6.28 -2.96
C GLN A 181 2.47 6.72 -1.90
N LYS A 182 2.92 7.20 -0.73
CA LYS A 182 2.02 7.71 0.30
C LYS A 182 1.62 9.14 -0.03
N VAL A 183 0.33 9.41 0.07
CA VAL A 183 -0.23 10.73 -0.24
C VAL A 183 -0.33 11.54 1.06
N PRO A 184 0.42 12.64 1.21
CA PRO A 184 0.41 13.41 2.45
C PRO A 184 -0.92 14.13 2.66
N HIS A 185 -1.44 14.10 3.88
CA HIS A 185 -2.59 14.90 4.28
C HIS A 185 -2.15 16.34 4.63
N PRO A 186 -2.90 17.40 4.25
CA PRO A 186 -2.50 18.79 4.51
C PRO A 186 -2.31 19.14 5.99
N GLU A 187 -2.99 18.44 6.88
CA GLU A 187 -2.90 18.64 8.34
C GLU A 187 -1.85 17.74 9.03
N GLY A 188 -1.11 16.95 8.25
CA GLY A 188 -0.16 15.95 8.74
C GLY A 188 -0.71 14.52 8.69
N GLY A 189 0.19 13.55 8.55
CA GLY A 189 -0.15 12.15 8.29
C GLY A 189 -0.36 11.83 6.81
N THR A 190 -0.97 10.69 6.54
CA THR A 190 -1.23 10.16 5.19
C THR A 190 -2.73 10.07 4.95
N MET A 191 -3.19 10.45 3.76
CA MET A 191 -4.61 10.36 3.37
C MET A 191 -4.90 9.26 2.34
N GLY A 192 -3.87 8.64 1.77
CA GLY A 192 -4.05 7.59 0.78
C GLY A 192 -2.75 6.99 0.28
N VAL A 193 -2.88 6.07 -0.67
CA VAL A 193 -1.77 5.41 -1.35
C VAL A 193 -2.01 5.42 -2.85
N ALA A 194 -1.00 5.82 -3.62
CA ALA A 194 -0.99 5.67 -5.06
C ALA A 194 -0.93 4.18 -5.43
N CYS A 195 -2.02 3.63 -5.98
CA CYS A 195 -2.15 2.20 -6.26
C CYS A 195 -2.12 1.82 -7.75
N GLN A 196 -2.49 2.72 -8.66
CA GLN A 196 -2.58 2.43 -10.10
C GLN A 196 -1.31 2.77 -10.89
N GLY A 197 -0.16 2.91 -10.21
CA GLY A 197 1.11 3.25 -10.83
C GLY A 197 1.23 4.72 -11.25
N PHE A 198 2.35 5.07 -11.86
CA PHE A 198 2.55 6.41 -12.42
C PHE A 198 2.11 6.41 -13.88
N GLU A 199 1.20 7.31 -14.22
CA GLU A 199 0.86 7.56 -15.61
C GLU A 199 1.94 8.38 -16.30
N TRP A 200 2.17 8.10 -17.57
CA TRP A 200 2.99 8.93 -18.45
C TRP A 200 2.18 9.34 -19.66
N LEU A 201 2.33 10.59 -20.08
CA LEU A 201 1.92 11.04 -21.40
C LEU A 201 3.08 10.90 -22.36
N GLY A 202 2.83 10.35 -23.54
CA GLY A 202 3.88 10.22 -24.53
C GLY A 202 3.35 9.98 -25.94
N ILE A 203 4.29 9.68 -26.83
CA ILE A 203 4.06 9.57 -28.27
C ILE A 203 4.22 8.11 -28.68
N ILE A 204 3.16 7.55 -29.25
CA ILE A 204 3.16 6.24 -29.91
C ILE A 204 3.22 6.47 -31.42
N VAL A 205 4.09 5.73 -32.09
CA VAL A 205 4.30 5.85 -33.54
C VAL A 205 4.12 4.52 -34.24
N ARG A 206 3.49 4.57 -35.43
CA ARG A 206 3.46 3.46 -36.37
C ARG A 206 4.81 3.32 -37.07
N ARG A 207 5.62 2.35 -36.65
CA ARG A 207 6.98 2.14 -37.19
C ARG A 207 7.02 1.84 -38.69
N ASP A 208 5.92 1.35 -39.26
CA ASP A 208 5.78 1.13 -40.71
C ASP A 208 5.52 2.43 -41.50
N LYS A 209 5.20 3.53 -40.81
CA LYS A 209 4.88 4.84 -41.41
C LYS A 209 5.84 5.95 -41.00
N VAL A 210 6.36 5.89 -39.78
CA VAL A 210 7.19 6.93 -39.18
C VAL A 210 8.43 6.28 -38.57
N ASP A 211 9.60 6.79 -38.94
CA ASP A 211 10.85 6.44 -38.27
C ASP A 211 10.85 7.06 -36.86
N PRO A 212 10.83 6.27 -35.77
CA PRO A 212 10.82 6.79 -34.41
C PRO A 212 12.02 7.69 -34.10
N SER A 213 13.15 7.51 -34.80
CA SER A 213 14.36 8.31 -34.58
C SER A 213 14.16 9.81 -34.92
N LYS A 214 13.13 10.12 -35.70
CA LYS A 214 12.73 11.49 -36.07
C LYS A 214 11.96 12.22 -34.98
N ILE A 215 11.49 11.52 -33.95
CA ILE A 215 10.70 12.10 -32.85
C ILE A 215 11.51 11.99 -31.56
N LYS A 216 12.14 13.09 -31.19
CA LYS A 216 12.97 13.24 -29.98
C LYS A 216 12.38 14.24 -28.99
N SER A 217 11.40 15.02 -29.43
CA SER A 217 10.71 16.04 -28.64
C SER A 217 9.27 16.23 -29.12
N TRP A 218 8.42 16.76 -28.24
CA TRP A 218 7.04 17.12 -28.57
C TRP A 218 6.92 18.09 -29.75
N ILE A 219 7.91 18.97 -29.95
CA ILE A 219 7.90 19.92 -31.06
C ILE A 219 8.17 19.26 -32.42
N ASP A 220 8.70 18.04 -32.46
CA ASP A 220 8.95 17.32 -33.73
C ASP A 220 7.63 16.93 -34.41
N LEU A 221 6.51 16.94 -33.68
CA LEU A 221 5.17 16.83 -34.22
C LEU A 221 4.82 17.96 -35.20
N SER A 222 5.61 19.03 -35.28
CA SER A 222 5.47 20.09 -36.29
C SER A 222 5.96 19.71 -37.69
N ASN A 223 6.63 18.56 -37.85
CA ASN A 223 7.14 18.15 -39.16
C ASN A 223 6.00 18.04 -40.19
N PRO A 224 6.05 18.77 -41.32
CA PRO A 224 5.01 18.72 -42.35
C PRO A 224 4.74 17.33 -42.93
N GLU A 225 5.66 16.37 -42.79
CA GLU A 225 5.42 14.98 -43.19
C GLU A 225 4.27 14.32 -42.41
N PHE A 226 3.91 14.85 -41.24
CA PHE A 226 2.85 14.36 -40.37
C PHE A 226 1.49 15.03 -40.62
N ARG A 227 1.34 15.82 -41.69
CA ARG A 227 0.12 16.59 -41.97
C ARG A 227 -1.14 15.70 -41.97
N GLY A 228 -2.09 16.01 -41.08
CA GLY A 228 -3.33 15.25 -40.90
C GLY A 228 -3.16 13.81 -40.44
N ARG A 229 -2.06 13.47 -39.74
CA ARG A 229 -1.72 12.09 -39.31
C ARG A 229 -1.47 11.94 -37.81
N VAL A 230 -1.57 13.02 -37.03
CA VAL A 230 -1.38 13.02 -35.58
C VAL A 230 -2.74 12.99 -34.89
N ILE A 231 -2.94 12.10 -33.93
CA ILE A 231 -4.12 12.11 -33.05
C ILE A 231 -3.68 12.37 -31.62
N THR A 232 -4.48 13.11 -30.87
CA THR A 232 -4.14 13.54 -29.50
C THR A 232 -5.40 13.88 -28.71
N TYR A 233 -5.26 14.03 -27.40
CA TYR A 233 -6.27 14.67 -26.56
C TYR A 233 -6.45 16.14 -26.93
N SER A 234 -7.68 16.66 -26.74
CA SER A 234 -7.99 18.07 -26.95
C SER A 234 -7.23 18.96 -25.96
N VAL A 235 -6.70 20.10 -26.40
CA VAL A 235 -6.09 21.07 -25.47
C VAL A 235 -7.10 21.69 -24.48
N ALA A 236 -8.40 21.42 -24.67
CA ALA A 236 -9.45 21.82 -23.73
C ALA A 236 -9.60 20.87 -22.53
N GLU A 237 -9.13 19.61 -22.63
CA GLU A 237 -9.18 18.63 -21.53
C GLU A 237 -7.82 18.51 -20.82
N VAL A 238 -7.84 18.04 -19.57
CA VAL A 238 -6.66 17.95 -18.68
C VAL A 238 -5.49 17.23 -19.35
N ARG A 239 -5.73 16.06 -19.97
CA ARG A 239 -4.68 15.27 -20.64
C ARG A 239 -4.04 16.03 -21.81
N GLY A 240 -4.84 16.73 -22.62
CA GLY A 240 -4.31 17.54 -23.71
C GLY A 240 -3.62 18.82 -23.23
N GLN A 241 -4.06 19.40 -22.11
CA GLN A 241 -3.35 20.50 -21.44
C GLN A 241 -1.95 20.07 -20.98
N MET A 242 -1.82 18.89 -20.39
CA MET A 242 -0.52 18.35 -19.98
C MET A 242 0.43 18.12 -21.18
N ILE A 243 -0.08 17.56 -22.29
CA ILE A 243 0.69 17.44 -23.54
C ILE A 243 1.12 18.83 -24.05
N PHE A 244 0.19 19.79 -24.05
CA PHE A 244 0.46 21.16 -24.47
C PHE A 244 1.51 21.86 -23.58
N LEU A 245 1.52 21.58 -22.27
CA LEU A 245 2.55 22.07 -21.36
C LEU A 245 3.92 21.43 -21.66
N GLY A 246 3.95 20.14 -22.02
CA GLY A 246 5.15 19.48 -22.53
C GLY A 246 5.70 20.14 -23.80
N ILE A 247 4.82 20.49 -24.74
CA ILE A 247 5.17 21.28 -25.94
C ILE A 247 5.70 22.65 -25.53
N THR A 248 5.01 23.36 -24.64
CA THR A 248 5.38 24.69 -24.16
C THR A 248 6.79 24.69 -23.57
N LYS A 249 7.10 23.72 -22.69
CA LYS A 249 8.45 23.55 -22.14
C LYS A 249 9.48 23.33 -23.24
N ALA A 250 9.20 22.45 -24.20
CA ALA A 250 10.13 22.17 -25.30
C ALA A 250 10.38 23.40 -26.19
N LEU A 251 9.37 24.24 -26.42
CA LEU A 251 9.53 25.50 -27.16
C LEU A 251 10.46 26.48 -26.44
N ILE A 252 10.32 26.61 -25.12
CA ILE A 252 11.18 27.45 -24.28
C ILE A 252 12.62 26.92 -24.29
N ASP A 253 12.81 25.62 -24.04
CA ASP A 253 14.13 24.99 -23.99
C ASP A 253 14.88 25.13 -25.32
N LYS A 254 14.15 25.13 -26.45
CA LYS A 254 14.68 25.32 -27.80
C LYS A 254 14.75 26.78 -28.24
N LYS A 255 14.37 27.73 -27.37
CA LYS A 255 14.35 29.18 -27.64
C LYS A 255 13.49 29.55 -28.86
N LEU A 256 12.42 28.80 -29.11
CA LEU A 256 11.44 29.08 -30.16
C LEU A 256 10.38 30.09 -29.70
N ILE A 257 10.19 30.19 -28.39
CA ILE A 257 9.41 31.25 -27.74
C ILE A 257 10.18 31.79 -26.54
N GLU A 258 9.91 33.03 -26.16
CA GLU A 258 10.29 33.57 -24.86
C GLU A 258 9.21 33.22 -23.83
N GLY A 259 9.64 32.84 -22.62
CA GLY A 259 8.72 32.51 -21.55
C GLY A 259 9.36 31.90 -20.31
N SER A 260 8.53 31.64 -19.31
CA SER A 260 8.91 31.01 -18.05
C SER A 260 8.28 29.63 -17.90
N TYR A 261 9.00 28.68 -17.30
CA TYR A 261 8.46 27.37 -16.94
C TYR A 261 9.15 26.84 -15.69
N THR A 262 8.37 26.58 -14.65
CA THR A 262 8.85 26.00 -13.39
C THR A 262 8.11 24.69 -13.14
N LEU A 263 8.84 23.65 -12.75
CA LEU A 263 8.23 22.37 -12.43
C LEU A 263 7.45 22.42 -11.09
N PRO A 264 6.35 21.66 -10.96
CA PRO A 264 5.60 21.01 -12.04
C PRO A 264 4.63 22.01 -12.72
N PHE A 265 4.68 22.09 -14.07
CA PHE A 265 3.65 22.72 -14.90
C PHE A 265 3.28 24.20 -14.65
N LYS A 266 4.14 25.00 -14.02
CA LYS A 266 3.87 26.43 -13.76
C LYS A 266 4.46 27.30 -14.86
N THR A 267 3.62 28.09 -15.50
CA THR A 267 4.01 29.05 -16.54
C THR A 267 3.06 30.25 -16.54
N ASP A 268 3.52 31.41 -16.99
CA ASP A 268 2.70 32.61 -17.04
C ASP A 268 1.76 32.63 -18.27
N LYS A 269 0.71 33.45 -18.18
CA LYS A 269 -0.31 33.56 -19.23
C LYS A 269 0.27 33.95 -20.59
N GLN A 270 1.28 34.82 -20.64
CA GLN A 270 1.84 35.29 -21.90
C GLN A 270 2.63 34.18 -22.60
N THR A 271 3.38 33.40 -21.82
CA THR A 271 4.06 32.19 -22.31
C THR A 271 3.07 31.20 -22.93
N LEU A 272 1.94 30.92 -22.28
CA LEU A 272 0.89 30.05 -22.82
C LEU A 272 0.30 30.58 -24.14
N ILE A 273 0.06 31.89 -24.23
CA ILE A 273 -0.45 32.53 -25.46
C ILE A 273 0.57 32.38 -26.60
N ASN A 274 1.86 32.59 -26.32
CA ASN A 274 2.93 32.45 -27.32
C ASN A 274 3.04 31.00 -27.80
N ALA A 275 3.02 30.03 -26.88
CA ALA A 275 3.04 28.61 -27.19
C ALA A 275 1.81 28.20 -28.02
N MET A 276 0.61 28.72 -27.71
CA MET A 276 -0.62 28.40 -28.43
C MET A 276 -0.60 28.92 -29.87
N LYS A 277 -0.06 30.12 -30.09
CA LYS A 277 0.15 30.66 -31.45
C LYS A 277 1.08 29.75 -32.25
N TRP A 278 2.21 29.39 -31.67
CA TRP A 278 3.16 28.48 -32.32
C TRP A 278 2.53 27.11 -32.61
N TYR A 279 1.80 26.53 -31.65
CA TYR A 279 1.10 25.25 -31.80
C TYR A 279 0.10 25.30 -32.97
N LYS A 280 -0.72 26.36 -33.03
CA LYS A 280 -1.71 26.56 -34.09
C LYS A 280 -1.08 26.64 -35.48
N GLU A 281 0.09 27.23 -35.59
CA GLU A 281 0.77 27.40 -36.88
C GLU A 281 1.54 26.14 -37.31
N ASN A 282 2.09 25.39 -36.34
CA ASN A 282 3.09 24.36 -36.64
C ASN A 282 2.61 22.92 -36.38
N ILE A 283 1.83 22.67 -35.32
CA ILE A 283 1.35 21.32 -34.97
C ILE A 283 -0.10 21.10 -35.38
N TYR A 284 -0.97 22.10 -35.21
CA TYR A 284 -2.40 21.98 -35.54
C TYR A 284 -2.67 21.47 -36.97
N PRO A 285 -1.94 21.90 -38.03
CA PRO A 285 -2.12 21.34 -39.37
C PRO A 285 -1.82 19.83 -39.48
N ASN A 286 -1.09 19.28 -38.52
CA ASN A 286 -0.72 17.87 -38.46
C ASN A 286 -1.73 17.03 -37.68
N ILE A 287 -2.63 17.68 -36.92
CA ILE A 287 -3.70 17.00 -36.20
C ILE A 287 -4.74 16.48 -37.18
N HIS A 288 -4.98 15.17 -37.12
CA HIS A 288 -6.07 14.47 -37.78
C HIS A 288 -7.39 14.66 -37.01
N SER A 289 -7.37 14.37 -35.70
CA SER A 289 -8.54 14.47 -34.83
C SER A 289 -8.13 14.56 -33.35
N TYR A 290 -9.05 15.09 -32.54
CA TYR A 290 -8.97 15.07 -31.08
C TYR A 290 -9.94 14.02 -30.55
N VAL A 291 -9.41 12.94 -29.97
CA VAL A 291 -10.20 11.73 -29.70
C VAL A 291 -9.77 11.05 -28.41
N GLY A 292 -10.67 10.29 -27.79
CA GLY A 292 -10.37 9.50 -26.59
C GLY A 292 -9.61 8.20 -26.89
N THR A 293 -9.09 7.53 -25.86
CA THR A 293 -8.18 6.37 -25.98
C THR A 293 -8.76 5.22 -26.82
N GLY A 294 -10.06 4.94 -26.72
CA GLY A 294 -10.72 3.89 -27.50
C GLY A 294 -10.69 4.14 -29.01
N GLU A 295 -10.99 5.38 -29.41
CA GLU A 295 -10.93 5.80 -30.82
C GLU A 295 -9.49 5.95 -31.31
N MET A 296 -8.58 6.43 -30.44
CA MET A 296 -7.15 6.50 -30.76
C MET A 296 -6.59 5.14 -31.22
N ARG A 297 -6.96 4.07 -30.51
CA ARG A 297 -6.56 2.70 -30.86
C ARG A 297 -7.05 2.31 -32.26
N THR A 298 -8.31 2.61 -32.56
CA THR A 298 -8.95 2.28 -33.84
C THR A 298 -8.26 2.99 -35.00
N LEU A 299 -8.02 4.30 -34.87
CA LEU A 299 -7.37 5.12 -35.91
C LEU A 299 -5.91 4.73 -36.15
N MET A 300 -5.19 4.30 -35.10
CA MET A 300 -3.84 3.77 -35.24
C MET A 300 -3.82 2.40 -35.93
N GLN A 301 -4.78 1.52 -35.61
CA GLN A 301 -4.87 0.19 -36.23
C GLN A 301 -5.29 0.26 -37.71
N SER A 302 -6.26 1.10 -38.06
CA SER A 302 -6.69 1.32 -39.45
C SER A 302 -5.59 1.96 -40.30
N GLY A 303 -4.74 2.80 -39.69
CA GLY A 303 -3.69 3.55 -40.37
C GLY A 303 -4.12 4.92 -40.87
N ASP A 304 -5.29 5.37 -40.44
CA ASP A 304 -5.75 6.74 -40.64
C ASP A 304 -4.82 7.73 -39.91
N ALA A 305 -4.35 7.33 -38.72
CA ALA A 305 -3.31 8.03 -37.96
C ALA A 305 -1.98 7.26 -37.96
N TRP A 306 -0.87 8.00 -37.88
CA TRP A 306 0.49 7.44 -37.81
C TRP A 306 1.14 7.69 -36.46
N ILE A 307 0.72 8.75 -35.78
CA ILE A 307 1.27 9.21 -34.51
C ILE A 307 0.11 9.45 -33.56
N CYS A 308 0.22 8.93 -32.35
CA CYS A 308 -0.77 9.08 -31.30
C CYS A 308 -0.10 9.65 -30.05
N CYS A 309 -0.60 10.79 -29.56
CA CYS A 309 -0.19 11.35 -28.28
C CYS A 309 -1.21 10.90 -27.24
N THR A 310 -0.81 9.98 -26.37
CA THR A 310 -1.72 9.34 -25.42
C THR A 310 -1.04 9.14 -24.06
N TRP A 311 -1.80 8.62 -23.08
CA TRP A 311 -1.25 8.21 -21.80
C TRP A 311 -1.03 6.70 -21.77
N GLY A 312 -0.09 6.26 -20.93
CA GLY A 312 0.11 4.87 -20.57
C GLY A 312 0.39 4.75 -19.07
N VAL A 313 0.27 3.54 -18.54
CA VAL A 313 0.50 3.24 -17.12
C VAL A 313 1.78 2.44 -16.98
N TYR A 314 2.63 2.79 -16.02
CA TYR A 314 3.61 1.85 -15.48
C TYR A 314 2.92 1.00 -14.42
N SER A 315 2.72 -0.29 -14.70
CA SER A 315 2.38 -1.29 -13.68
C SER A 315 3.65 -1.84 -13.04
#